data_AF-A0A5J4RWR1-F1
#
_entry.id   AF-A0A5J4RWR1-F1
#
_cell.length_a   1.000
_cell.length_b   1.000
_cell.length_c   1.000
_cell.angle_alpha   90.00
_cell.angle_beta   90.00
_cell.angle_gamma   90.00
#
_symmetry.space_group_name_H-M   'P 1'
#
loop_
_entity.id
_entity.type
_entity.pdbx_description
1 polymer ?
#
loop_
_entity_poly.entity_id
_entity_poly.type
_entity_poly.pdbx_seq_one_letter_code
_entity_poly.pdbx_strand_id
1 'polypeptide(L)'
;MKTRVITVSKIFMKGHPKEGEPTGFKIKILGKQKKHTIRENYSYWEKAAGKKLSIRRWIDKPYKQPGQETIIELEKWGIQKITIVKTENGLKAFTGKNVIIGHQRVWETEIDINLLASNDGLLRKDFEEWFAPKFKKSNVFEGVIIHFTDFRY
;
A
#
# COMPACT_ATOMS: atom_id res chain seq x y z
N MET A 1 8.53 -18.76 -14.64
CA MET A 1 8.06 -17.37 -14.47
C MET A 1 8.87 -16.69 -13.36
N LYS A 2 9.36 -15.45 -13.55
CA LYS A 2 10.07 -14.73 -12.47
C LYS A 2 9.06 -14.30 -11.40
N THR A 3 9.21 -14.73 -10.16
CA THR A 3 8.33 -14.33 -9.04
C THR A 3 8.75 -12.99 -8.46
N ARG A 4 7.78 -12.11 -8.19
CA ARG A 4 7.97 -10.84 -7.48
C ARG A 4 7.55 -10.99 -6.04
N VAL A 5 8.33 -10.43 -5.12
CA VAL A 5 8.09 -10.56 -3.69
C VAL A 5 7.64 -9.22 -3.12
N ILE A 6 6.56 -9.24 -2.35
CA ILE A 6 6.17 -8.16 -1.45
C ILE A 6 6.24 -8.67 -0.03
N THR A 7 6.80 -7.88 0.87
CA THR A 7 6.73 -8.16 2.30
C THR A 7 5.79 -7.20 3.00
N VAL A 8 4.83 -7.72 3.75
CA VAL A 8 3.93 -6.97 4.62
C VAL A 8 4.40 -7.05 6.08
N SER A 9 4.13 -6.00 6.85
CA SER A 9 4.60 -5.90 8.23
C SER A 9 3.78 -6.81 9.16
N LYS A 10 4.47 -7.55 10.05
CA LYS A 10 3.85 -8.34 11.14
C LYS A 10 3.30 -7.43 12.25
N ILE A 11 4.02 -6.34 12.51
CA ILE A 11 3.74 -5.35 13.55
C ILE A 11 3.73 -3.93 12.98
N PHE A 12 3.10 -2.99 13.67
CA PHE A 12 3.21 -1.57 13.35
C PHE A 12 4.66 -1.08 13.53
N MET A 13 5.10 -0.21 12.62
CA MET A 13 6.49 0.26 12.54
C MET A 13 6.85 1.25 13.65
N LYS A 14 8.16 1.43 13.84
CA LYS A 14 8.69 2.41 14.78
C LYS A 14 8.15 3.81 14.51
N GLY A 15 7.67 4.48 15.55
CA GLY A 15 7.07 5.81 15.50
C GLY A 15 5.57 5.85 15.17
N HIS A 16 4.92 4.69 14.95
CA HIS A 16 3.46 4.61 14.87
C HIS A 16 2.86 4.60 16.29
N PRO A 17 1.66 5.17 16.54
CA PRO A 17 1.04 5.15 17.89
C PRO A 17 0.82 3.74 18.47
N LYS A 18 0.65 2.75 17.60
CA LYS A 18 0.52 1.31 17.94
C LYS A 18 1.82 0.52 17.75
N GLU A 19 2.99 1.17 17.79
CA GLU A 19 4.28 0.53 17.57
C GLU A 19 4.40 -0.81 18.32
N GLY A 20 4.86 -1.85 17.62
CA GLY A 20 5.02 -3.20 18.20
C GLY A 20 3.75 -4.04 18.23
N GLU A 21 2.56 -3.44 18.11
CA GLU A 21 1.30 -4.20 18.07
C GLU A 21 1.14 -4.96 16.75
N PRO A 22 0.44 -6.11 16.74
CA PRO A 22 0.22 -6.90 15.53
C PRO A 22 -0.71 -6.19 14.53
N THR A 23 -0.33 -6.17 13.25
CA THR A 23 -1.16 -5.58 12.17
C THR A 23 -2.36 -6.45 11.77
N GLY A 24 -2.23 -7.76 11.98
CA GLY A 24 -3.17 -8.78 11.51
C GLY A 24 -3.15 -8.98 9.98
N PHE A 25 -2.19 -8.41 9.23
CA PHE A 25 -2.21 -8.43 7.77
C PHE A 25 -2.25 -9.83 7.16
N LYS A 26 -1.57 -10.84 7.74
CA LYS A 26 -1.65 -12.22 7.24
C LYS A 26 -3.09 -12.72 7.19
N ILE A 27 -3.82 -12.61 8.31
CA ILE A 27 -5.21 -13.07 8.42
C ILE A 27 -6.11 -12.26 7.49
N LYS A 28 -5.94 -10.93 7.45
CA LYS A 28 -6.72 -10.04 6.57
C LYS A 28 -6.49 -10.31 5.08
N ILE A 29 -5.29 -10.67 4.66
CA ILE A 29 -4.97 -11.03 3.26
C ILE A 29 -5.62 -12.37 2.91
N LEU A 30 -5.45 -13.39 3.75
CA LEU A 30 -6.05 -14.71 3.54
C LEU A 30 -7.59 -14.64 3.53
N GLY A 31 -8.17 -13.79 4.37
CA GLY A 31 -9.60 -13.49 4.39
C GLY A 31 -10.08 -12.48 3.34
N LYS A 32 -9.22 -12.06 2.40
CA LYS A 32 -9.51 -11.09 1.32
C LYS A 32 -10.03 -9.71 1.79
N GLN A 33 -9.83 -9.36 3.05
CA GLN A 33 -10.18 -8.05 3.63
C GLN A 33 -9.14 -6.99 3.28
N LYS A 34 -7.84 -7.31 3.41
CA LYS A 34 -6.76 -6.49 2.86
C LYS A 34 -6.63 -6.80 1.37
N LYS A 35 -7.23 -5.95 0.53
CA LYS A 35 -7.32 -6.13 -0.92
C LYS A 35 -6.10 -5.62 -1.66
N HIS A 36 -5.30 -4.75 -1.05
CA HIS A 36 -4.11 -4.19 -1.69
C HIS A 36 -3.05 -3.74 -0.67
N THR A 37 -1.91 -3.29 -1.19
CA THR A 37 -0.93 -2.49 -0.46
C THR A 37 -0.45 -1.33 -1.33
N ILE A 38 -0.11 -0.20 -0.70
CA ILE A 38 0.43 0.97 -1.39
C ILE A 38 1.95 1.01 -1.24
N ARG A 39 2.66 1.24 -2.34
CA ARG A 39 4.13 1.31 -2.40
C ARG A 39 4.61 2.51 -3.21
N GLU A 40 5.87 2.87 -3.02
CA GLU A 40 6.58 3.83 -3.86
C GLU A 40 7.04 3.15 -5.17
N ASN A 41 7.52 3.97 -6.10
CA ASN A 41 8.18 3.55 -7.34
C ASN A 41 7.27 2.79 -8.31
N TYR A 42 6.32 3.52 -8.91
CA TYR A 42 5.41 2.96 -9.93
C TYR A 42 6.17 2.28 -11.08
N SER A 43 7.25 2.88 -11.60
CA SER A 43 8.01 2.33 -12.74
C SER A 43 8.63 0.95 -12.44
N TYR A 44 9.02 0.69 -11.19
CA TYR A 44 9.46 -0.64 -10.78
C TYR A 44 8.31 -1.65 -10.85
N TRP A 45 7.14 -1.27 -10.33
CA TRP A 45 5.96 -2.14 -10.25
C TRP A 45 5.29 -2.38 -11.61
N GLU A 46 5.35 -1.40 -12.51
CA GLU A 46 4.93 -1.56 -13.90
C GLU A 46 5.74 -2.64 -14.62
N LYS A 47 7.07 -2.65 -14.46
CA LYS A 47 7.94 -3.73 -14.98
C LYS A 47 7.75 -5.07 -14.25
N ALA A 48 7.08 -5.05 -13.11
CA ALA A 48 6.77 -6.24 -12.31
C ALA A 48 5.41 -6.85 -12.69
N ALA A 49 4.47 -6.06 -13.20
CA ALA A 49 3.16 -6.52 -13.64
C ALA A 49 3.27 -7.69 -14.65
N GLY A 50 2.35 -8.65 -14.56
CA GLY A 50 2.35 -9.87 -15.39
C GLY A 50 3.26 -11.01 -14.90
N LYS A 51 3.97 -10.83 -13.79
CA LYS A 51 4.73 -11.89 -13.10
C LYS A 51 3.91 -12.53 -11.99
N LYS A 52 4.30 -13.70 -11.47
CA LYS A 52 3.74 -14.24 -10.22
C LYS A 52 4.09 -13.31 -9.05
N LEU A 53 3.17 -13.08 -8.11
CA LEU A 53 3.41 -12.28 -6.90
C LEU A 53 3.40 -13.18 -5.66
N SER A 54 4.49 -13.21 -4.90
CA SER A 54 4.61 -13.88 -3.59
C SER A 54 4.50 -12.83 -2.50
N ILE A 55 3.43 -12.88 -1.72
CA ILE A 55 3.21 -12.01 -0.58
C ILE A 55 3.75 -12.72 0.67
N ARG A 56 4.63 -12.05 1.39
CA ARG A 56 5.37 -12.60 2.54
C ARG A 56 5.25 -11.70 3.76
N ARG A 57 5.62 -12.21 4.93
CA ARG A 57 5.84 -11.39 6.16
C ARG A 57 7.16 -11.77 6.82
N TRP A 58 7.74 -10.85 7.59
CA TRP A 58 8.88 -11.15 8.45
C TRP A 58 8.45 -12.01 9.64
N ILE A 59 9.28 -12.99 10.01
CA ILE A 59 8.99 -13.87 11.16
C ILE A 59 9.41 -13.19 12.46
N ASP A 60 10.70 -12.83 12.65
CA ASP A 60 11.15 -12.11 13.87
C ASP A 60 12.44 -11.26 13.74
N LYS A 61 13.36 -11.51 12.77
CA LYS A 61 14.53 -10.65 12.51
C LYS A 61 14.85 -10.57 11.01
N PRO A 62 15.26 -9.40 10.49
CA PRO A 62 15.86 -9.35 9.17
C PRO A 62 17.12 -10.25 9.16
N TYR A 63 17.32 -11.01 8.07
CA TYR A 63 18.51 -11.84 7.78
C TYR A 63 18.72 -13.19 8.51
N LYS A 64 17.87 -13.62 9.45
CA LYS A 64 17.94 -15.00 10.00
C LYS A 64 16.99 -15.94 9.27
N GLN A 65 17.46 -17.04 8.69
CA GLN A 65 16.61 -17.97 7.93
C GLN A 65 15.66 -18.79 8.83
N PRO A 66 14.40 -19.04 8.40
CA PRO A 66 13.72 -18.35 7.31
C PRO A 66 13.26 -16.95 7.78
N GLY A 67 13.86 -15.89 7.24
CA GLY A 67 13.57 -14.52 7.71
C GLY A 67 12.17 -14.07 7.31
N GLN A 68 11.57 -14.78 6.35
CA GLN A 68 10.27 -14.48 5.80
C GLN A 68 9.45 -15.76 5.67
N GLU A 69 8.15 -15.63 5.92
CA GLU A 69 7.14 -16.64 5.68
C GLU A 69 6.28 -16.21 4.49
N THR A 70 6.05 -17.10 3.53
CA THR A 70 5.08 -16.88 2.45
C THR A 70 3.66 -16.95 3.01
N ILE A 71 2.88 -15.90 2.78
CA ILE A 71 1.45 -15.84 3.13
C ILE A 71 0.64 -16.49 2.01
N ILE A 72 0.84 -16.02 0.78
CA ILE A 72 0.13 -16.49 -0.41
C ILE A 72 0.95 -16.15 -1.66
N GLU A 73 0.77 -16.94 -2.72
CA GLU A 73 1.24 -16.57 -4.05
C GLU A 73 0.06 -16.37 -5.01
N LEU A 74 0.15 -15.34 -5.85
CA LEU A 74 -0.90 -14.90 -6.76
C LEU A 74 -0.39 -14.94 -8.20
N GLU A 75 -1.10 -15.63 -9.06
CA GLU A 75 -0.89 -15.58 -10.51
C GLU A 75 -1.54 -14.34 -11.13
N LYS A 76 -2.67 -13.88 -10.56
CA LYS A 76 -3.40 -12.69 -10.99
C LYS A 76 -3.35 -11.61 -9.90
N TRP A 77 -2.87 -10.44 -10.27
CA TRP A 77 -2.82 -9.22 -9.47
C TRP A 77 -2.71 -8.02 -10.41
N GLY A 78 -2.84 -6.80 -9.90
CA GLY A 78 -2.72 -5.61 -10.73
C GLY A 78 -2.17 -4.40 -10.00
N ILE A 79 -1.93 -3.33 -10.76
CA ILE A 79 -1.42 -2.07 -10.25
C ILE A 79 -2.31 -0.91 -10.65
N GLN A 80 -2.35 0.13 -9.82
CA GLN A 80 -3.04 1.39 -10.10
C GLN A 80 -2.22 2.54 -9.55
N LYS A 81 -2.03 3.61 -10.33
CA LYS A 81 -1.37 4.83 -9.82
C LYS A 81 -2.21 5.46 -8.72
N ILE A 82 -1.56 5.97 -7.69
CA ILE A 82 -2.20 6.71 -6.62
C ILE A 82 -1.39 7.95 -6.24
N THR A 83 -2.11 9.03 -5.98
CA THR A 83 -1.57 10.22 -5.33
C THR A 83 -2.30 10.39 -4.00
N ILE A 84 -1.55 10.55 -2.91
CA ILE A 84 -2.11 10.88 -1.59
C ILE A 84 -1.63 12.28 -1.22
N VAL A 85 -2.57 13.15 -0.88
CA VAL A 85 -2.32 14.53 -0.49
C VAL A 85 -2.68 14.72 0.98
N LYS A 86 -1.75 15.24 1.77
CA LYS A 86 -2.00 15.70 3.14
C LYS A 86 -2.65 17.07 3.09
N THR A 87 -3.80 17.19 3.73
CA THR A 87 -4.58 18.43 3.90
C THR A 87 -4.71 18.74 5.39
N GLU A 88 -5.28 19.89 5.71
CA GLU A 88 -5.63 20.26 7.10
C GLU A 88 -6.62 19.27 7.74
N ASN A 89 -7.50 18.66 6.92
CA ASN A 89 -8.55 17.74 7.37
C ASN A 89 -8.16 16.24 7.24
N GLY A 90 -6.87 15.95 7.16
CA GLY A 90 -6.34 14.58 6.97
C GLY A 90 -5.92 14.28 5.54
N LEU A 91 -6.02 13.02 5.13
CA LEU A 91 -5.54 12.57 3.82
C LEU A 91 -6.67 12.54 2.77
N LYS A 92 -6.34 13.01 1.57
CA LYS A 92 -7.10 12.77 0.34
C LYS A 92 -6.32 11.86 -0.59
N ALA A 93 -6.99 10.99 -1.32
CA ALA A 93 -6.36 10.07 -2.25
C ALA A 93 -7.03 10.14 -3.62
N PHE A 94 -6.23 10.02 -4.67
CA PHE A 94 -6.68 10.12 -6.04
C PHE A 94 -6.05 9.04 -6.91
N THR A 95 -6.79 8.55 -7.90
CA THR A 95 -6.24 7.70 -8.97
C THR A 95 -6.52 8.31 -10.34
N GLY A 96 -5.98 7.67 -11.37
CA GLY A 96 -6.12 8.08 -12.76
C GLY A 96 -5.01 9.02 -13.22
N LYS A 97 -5.28 9.78 -14.27
CA LYS A 97 -4.30 10.73 -14.84
C LYS A 97 -4.11 11.93 -13.92
N ASN A 98 -2.83 12.28 -13.74
CA ASN A 98 -2.42 13.53 -13.13
C ASN A 98 -2.09 14.49 -14.28
N VAL A 99 -2.98 15.45 -14.55
CA VAL A 99 -2.77 16.45 -15.60
C VAL A 99 -2.56 17.83 -14.97
N ILE A 100 -1.67 18.60 -15.59
CA ILE A 100 -1.48 20.01 -15.24
C ILE A 100 -2.26 20.81 -16.28
N ILE A 101 -3.24 21.58 -15.82
CA ILE A 101 -4.00 22.51 -16.65
C ILE A 101 -3.68 23.92 -16.14
N GLY A 102 -2.89 24.66 -16.91
CA GLY A 102 -2.31 25.93 -16.47
C GLY A 102 -1.38 25.73 -15.26
N HIS A 103 -1.72 26.35 -14.13
CA HIS A 103 -0.99 26.20 -12.86
C HIS A 103 -1.70 25.24 -11.88
N GLN A 104 -2.80 24.62 -12.28
CA GLN A 104 -3.57 23.71 -11.43
C GLN A 104 -3.27 22.25 -11.77
N ARG A 105 -3.16 21.44 -10.72
CA ARG A 105 -3.05 19.99 -10.83
C ARG A 105 -4.43 19.39 -10.70
N VAL A 106 -4.89 18.71 -11.75
CA VAL A 106 -6.19 18.05 -11.82
C VAL A 106 -6.00 16.55 -11.70
N TRP A 107 -6.82 15.96 -10.85
CA TRP A 107 -6.85 14.52 -10.58
C TRP A 107 -8.16 13.96 -11.13
N GLU A 108 -8.10 12.78 -11.74
CA GLU A 108 -9.25 12.20 -12.43
C GLU A 108 -10.33 11.69 -11.46
N THR A 109 -9.93 10.94 -10.42
CA THR A 109 -10.89 10.29 -9.50
C THR A 109 -10.42 10.40 -8.05
N GLU A 110 -11.23 11.02 -7.18
CA GLU A 110 -11.03 10.99 -5.72
C GLU A 110 -11.51 9.65 -5.14
N ILE A 111 -10.74 9.09 -4.21
CA ILE A 111 -11.04 7.85 -3.50
C ILE A 111 -11.48 8.19 -2.08
N ASP A 112 -12.55 7.55 -1.59
CA ASP A 112 -12.89 7.57 -0.16
C ASP A 112 -11.72 7.01 0.68
N ILE A 113 -11.15 7.88 1.53
CA ILE A 113 -9.99 7.55 2.35
C ILE A 113 -10.26 6.41 3.35
N ASN A 114 -11.50 6.26 3.84
CA ASN A 114 -11.87 5.16 4.72
C ASN A 114 -11.88 3.83 3.97
N LEU A 115 -12.40 3.83 2.73
CA LEU A 115 -12.37 2.65 1.86
C LEU A 115 -10.93 2.31 1.48
N LEU A 116 -10.08 3.31 1.20
CA LEU A 116 -8.67 3.11 0.92
C LEU A 116 -7.95 2.44 2.09
N ALA A 117 -8.10 3.00 3.30
CA ALA A 117 -7.50 2.47 4.53
C ALA A 117 -7.99 1.05 4.83
N SER A 118 -9.30 0.83 4.78
CA SER A 118 -9.93 -0.46 5.07
C SER A 118 -9.44 -1.55 4.11
N ASN A 119 -9.37 -1.25 2.81
CA ASN A 119 -8.82 -2.19 1.81
C ASN A 119 -7.29 -2.35 1.91
N ASP A 120 -6.57 -1.40 2.51
CA ASP A 120 -5.17 -1.59 2.95
C ASP A 120 -5.08 -2.36 4.29
N GLY A 121 -6.21 -2.77 4.86
CA GLY A 121 -6.27 -3.56 6.09
C GLY A 121 -6.02 -2.76 7.36
N LEU A 122 -6.17 -1.43 7.31
CA LEU A 122 -5.98 -0.51 8.43
C LEU A 122 -7.27 0.27 8.72
N LEU A 123 -7.43 0.71 9.97
CA LEU A 123 -8.40 1.76 10.28
C LEU A 123 -7.89 3.09 9.72
N ARG A 124 -8.79 4.04 9.43
CA ARG A 124 -8.41 5.35 8.87
C ARG A 124 -7.30 6.02 9.67
N LYS A 125 -7.44 6.12 11.00
CA LYS A 125 -6.43 6.75 11.87
C LYS A 125 -5.07 6.05 11.78
N ASP A 126 -5.06 4.72 11.84
CA ASP A 126 -3.82 3.93 11.71
C ASP A 126 -3.19 4.11 10.33
N PHE A 127 -3.99 4.24 9.27
CA PHE A 127 -3.52 4.50 7.91
C PHE A 127 -2.90 5.89 7.77
N GLU A 128 -3.52 6.92 8.36
CA GLU A 128 -2.97 8.28 8.35
C GLU A 128 -1.60 8.34 9.05
N GLU A 129 -1.49 7.70 10.21
CA GLU A 129 -0.22 7.57 10.96
C GLU A 129 0.80 6.72 10.21
N TRP A 130 0.34 5.69 9.47
CA TRP A 130 1.21 4.88 8.61
C TRP A 130 1.87 5.72 7.52
N PHE A 131 1.16 6.71 6.97
CA PHE A 131 1.70 7.59 5.94
C PHE A 131 2.35 8.87 6.47
N ALA A 132 2.13 9.23 7.74
CA ALA A 132 2.66 10.46 8.34
C ALA A 132 4.17 10.71 8.07
N PRO A 133 5.07 9.70 8.15
CA PRO A 133 6.49 9.91 7.83
C PRO A 133 6.76 10.34 6.39
N LYS A 134 5.89 9.99 5.43
CA LYS A 134 6.03 10.35 4.00
C LYS A 134 5.78 11.82 3.75
N PHE A 135 5.11 12.51 4.67
CA PHE A 135 4.74 13.92 4.52
C PHE A 135 5.67 14.90 5.25
N LYS A 136 6.84 14.46 5.71
CA LYS A 136 7.81 15.33 6.42
C LYS A 136 8.43 16.42 5.53
N LYS A 137 8.52 16.18 4.21
CA LYS A 137 9.18 17.08 3.24
C LYS A 137 8.26 17.60 2.14
N SER A 138 7.06 17.04 2.02
CA SER A 138 6.10 17.34 0.96
C SER A 138 4.71 16.96 1.47
N ASN A 139 3.67 17.69 1.07
CA ASN A 139 2.29 17.30 1.33
C ASN A 139 1.74 16.30 0.30
N VAL A 140 2.54 15.89 -0.69
CA VAL A 140 2.13 14.98 -1.75
C VAL A 140 2.99 13.72 -1.73
N PHE A 141 2.34 12.57 -1.73
CA PHE A 141 2.92 11.25 -1.92
C PHE A 141 2.42 10.66 -3.24
N GLU A 142 3.35 10.26 -4.11
CA GLU A 142 3.04 9.54 -5.35
C GLU A 142 3.46 8.09 -5.24
N GLY A 143 2.55 7.18 -5.55
CA GLY A 143 2.80 5.76 -5.40
C GLY A 143 1.98 4.90 -6.34
N VAL A 144 1.94 3.62 -5.98
CA VAL A 144 1.22 2.58 -6.69
C VAL A 144 0.47 1.71 -5.70
N ILE A 145 -0.81 1.50 -5.98
CA ILE A 145 -1.63 0.48 -5.33
C ILE A 145 -1.31 -0.84 -6.02
N ILE A 146 -0.99 -1.86 -5.22
CA ILE A 146 -0.74 -3.22 -5.68
C ILE A 146 -1.89 -4.08 -5.19
N HIS A 147 -2.79 -4.42 -6.11
CA HIS A 147 -4.03 -5.13 -5.82
C HIS A 147 -3.79 -6.63 -5.73
N PHE A 148 -4.15 -7.22 -4.59
CA PHE A 148 -4.12 -8.67 -4.34
C PHE A 148 -5.37 -9.39 -4.85
N THR A 149 -6.36 -8.62 -5.32
CA THR A 149 -7.67 -9.09 -5.79
C THR A 149 -8.04 -8.41 -7.11
N ASP A 150 -9.19 -8.74 -7.67
CA ASP A 150 -9.72 -8.09 -8.88
C ASP A 150 -10.35 -6.71 -8.65
N PHE A 151 -10.52 -6.29 -7.39
CA PHE A 151 -11.03 -4.97 -7.05
C PHE A 151 -10.13 -3.84 -7.57
N ARG A 152 -10.70 -2.75 -8.10
CA ARG A 152 -10.01 -1.52 -8.52
C ARG A 152 -10.77 -0.29 -8.03
N TYR A 153 -10.07 0.83 -7.90
CA TYR A 153 -10.65 2.13 -7.54
C TYR A 153 -11.06 2.92 -8.77
#